data_AF-A0A1V5V799-F1
#
_entry.id   AF-A0A1V5V799-F1
#
_cell.length_a   1.000
_cell.length_b   1.000
_cell.length_c   1.000
_cell.angle_alpha   90.00
_cell.angle_beta   90.00
_cell.angle_gamma   90.00
#
_symmetry.space_group_name_H-M   'P 1'
#
loop_
_entity.id
_entity.type
_entity.pdbx_description
1 polymer ?
#
loop_
_entity_poly.entity_id
_entity_poly.type
_entity_poly.pdbx_seq_one_letter_code
_entity_poly.pdbx_strand_id
1 'polypeptide(L)'
;MKTILRKRYGERGQVLILSVVAVVILAAAILVFFDVQRVMRGKIKVISGIDAAALTGAAWQKNFLNLIGELNLVKACDVLVSNSLYGIGRTNDNFMKITPSSDPAILAASVAAARQELAQLKTAADMLTEMQVRVAFVGPLIGFGAAQQAAKNNGIPHNDDCNRFMIDLYNNINDMDIYGNEDLAPQNYYGYEWRLPYAAMIQEIVGSLDPNSATGVAVGTSVEYLGMPRLYTDPPTTPNFVAYLQLRAIFDAIAANDWCVLQALLEADYSGKWWGNIKVDINRNFLGGSEILPLHTTYTTGQQIYDFADQAGYLDDATQRKSGRADQVVKLGDLYNRLDPVTPGGSVNWADTDLKFNPLPSITWATFGDRWGSYENFNISKDDWSIYLRNSFREGADYYSGALSHFSVRVPNKTLSSRYNLFSGFQGIGPSSARKTTYASSSSSGNKASQVLNTYADRAVSGQARMTTEYICFNATAKPFGSLKATDGKVHFSFAARIVLPVFDKVALIPVALERTYGNSMDDRAWIIYLTKYLPALGTVDNLDDVRNMMEPEHYKLVEEAGYIALIKKLTNAAWRAEGVNWLNSEATGYDQYDSSGNYIGHVIQSLNRDHCLDWPSGGGGGGPRPGPPILN
;
A
#
# COMPACT_ATOMS: atom_id res chain seq x y z
N MET A 1 -23.40 -56.21 -70.22
CA MET A 1 -22.15 -56.10 -69.44
C MET A 1 -21.34 -54.93 -70.00
N LYS A 2 -21.46 -53.73 -69.41
CA LYS A 2 -20.64 -52.55 -69.76
C LYS A 2 -19.48 -52.49 -68.76
N THR A 3 -18.26 -52.66 -69.25
CA THR A 3 -17.04 -52.57 -68.43
C THR A 3 -16.76 -51.10 -68.12
N ILE A 4 -16.96 -50.70 -66.86
CA ILE A 4 -16.69 -49.37 -66.33
C ILE A 4 -15.17 -49.21 -66.19
N LEU A 5 -14.52 -48.60 -67.18
CA LEU A 5 -13.18 -48.05 -67.02
C LEU A 5 -13.28 -46.73 -66.25
N ARG A 6 -13.15 -46.84 -64.93
CA ARG A 6 -13.09 -45.72 -63.98
C ARG A 6 -11.79 -44.96 -64.22
N LYS A 7 -11.85 -43.85 -64.96
CA LYS A 7 -10.78 -42.86 -65.09
C LYS A 7 -10.44 -42.31 -63.69
N ARG A 8 -9.34 -42.78 -63.08
CA ARG A 8 -8.75 -42.16 -61.88
C ARG A 8 -8.05 -40.87 -62.28
N TYR A 9 -8.78 -39.75 -62.26
CA TYR A 9 -8.17 -38.42 -62.30
C TYR A 9 -7.65 -38.07 -60.89
N GLY A 10 -6.33 -38.20 -60.71
CA GLY A 10 -5.47 -37.35 -59.87
C GLY A 10 -5.92 -36.87 -58.48
N GLU A 11 -5.99 -37.76 -57.48
CA GLU A 11 -5.97 -37.39 -56.05
C GLU A 11 -4.59 -36.90 -55.54
N ARG A 12 -3.58 -36.82 -56.42
CA ARG A 12 -2.20 -36.46 -56.04
C ARG A 12 -2.02 -34.98 -55.67
N GLY A 13 -2.89 -34.07 -56.14
CA GLY A 13 -2.85 -32.65 -55.78
C GLY A 13 -3.44 -32.35 -54.40
N GLN A 14 -4.50 -33.07 -54.01
CA GLN A 14 -5.16 -32.89 -52.70
C GLN A 14 -4.29 -33.36 -51.54
N VAL A 15 -3.56 -34.47 -51.68
CA VAL A 15 -2.67 -34.98 -50.63
C VAL A 15 -1.51 -34.01 -50.37
N LEU A 16 -1.00 -33.35 -51.40
CA LEU A 16 0.08 -32.37 -51.26
C LEU A 16 -0.41 -31.09 -50.57
N ILE A 17 -1.60 -30.58 -50.95
CA ILE A 17 -2.22 -29.44 -50.27
C ILE A 17 -2.52 -29.77 -48.80
N LEU A 18 -3.06 -30.95 -48.51
CA LEU A 18 -3.41 -31.36 -47.16
C LEU A 18 -2.16 -31.59 -46.29
N SER A 19 -1.06 -32.09 -46.89
CA SER A 19 0.24 -32.21 -46.23
C SER A 19 0.85 -30.84 -45.92
N VAL A 20 0.80 -29.89 -46.86
CA VAL A 20 1.27 -28.51 -46.63
C VAL A 20 0.45 -27.82 -45.54
N VAL A 21 -0.89 -27.93 -45.60
CA VAL A 21 -1.78 -27.39 -44.56
C VAL A 21 -1.49 -28.04 -43.21
N ALA A 22 -1.28 -29.35 -43.14
CA ALA A 22 -0.93 -30.03 -41.90
C ALA A 22 0.42 -29.57 -41.32
N VAL A 23 1.43 -29.35 -42.16
CA VAL A 23 2.73 -28.80 -41.75
C VAL A 23 2.59 -27.36 -41.24
N VAL A 24 1.78 -26.53 -41.90
CA VAL A 24 1.50 -25.16 -41.46
C VAL A 24 0.77 -25.15 -40.12
N ILE A 25 -0.23 -26.03 -39.93
CA ILE A 25 -0.94 -26.18 -38.65
C ILE A 25 0.01 -26.65 -37.56
N LEU A 26 0.88 -27.64 -37.83
CA LEU A 26 1.87 -28.12 -36.87
C LEU A 26 2.88 -27.04 -36.49
N ALA A 27 3.38 -26.27 -37.46
CA ALA A 27 4.28 -25.15 -37.20
C ALA A 27 3.59 -24.06 -36.35
N ALA A 28 2.33 -23.72 -36.67
CA ALA A 28 1.54 -22.79 -35.86
C ALA A 28 1.31 -23.32 -34.44
N ALA A 29 0.99 -24.60 -34.28
CA ALA A 29 0.83 -25.23 -32.98
C ALA A 29 2.13 -25.19 -32.15
N ILE A 30 3.29 -25.47 -32.76
CA ILE A 30 4.60 -25.38 -32.10
C ILE A 30 4.88 -23.95 -31.63
N LEU A 31 4.61 -22.94 -32.47
CA LEU A 31 4.78 -21.54 -32.08
C LEU A 31 3.87 -21.15 -30.90
N VAL A 32 2.61 -21.59 -30.92
CA VAL A 32 1.67 -21.36 -29.80
C VAL A 32 2.16 -22.05 -28.53
N PHE A 33 2.62 -23.31 -28.60
CA PHE A 33 3.15 -24.00 -27.43
C PHE A 33 4.40 -23.33 -26.87
N PHE A 34 5.30 -22.86 -27.73
CA PHE A 34 6.49 -22.12 -27.32
C PHE A 34 6.13 -20.81 -26.63
N ASP A 35 5.18 -20.05 -27.19
CA ASP A 35 4.66 -18.83 -26.57
C ASP A 35 4.03 -19.10 -25.19
N VAL A 36 3.18 -20.12 -25.08
CA VAL A 36 2.54 -20.50 -23.81
C VAL A 36 3.60 -20.87 -22.76
N GLN A 37 4.58 -21.69 -23.12
CA GLN A 37 5.65 -22.07 -22.19
C GLN A 37 6.49 -20.88 -21.75
N ARG A 38 6.85 -19.98 -22.68
CA ARG A 38 7.62 -18.77 -22.38
C ARG A 38 6.86 -17.83 -21.46
N VAL A 39 5.58 -17.60 -21.73
CA VAL A 39 4.70 -16.77 -20.89
C VAL A 39 4.56 -17.39 -19.51
N MET A 40 4.26 -18.70 -19.40
CA MET A 40 4.12 -19.37 -18.11
C MET A 40 5.39 -19.28 -17.27
N ARG A 41 6.56 -19.55 -17.86
CA ARG A 41 7.84 -19.41 -17.15
C ARG A 41 8.10 -17.97 -16.71
N GLY A 42 7.82 -16.99 -17.57
CA GLY A 42 7.90 -15.58 -17.23
C GLY A 42 7.02 -15.21 -16.04
N LYS A 43 5.74 -15.62 -16.06
CA LYS A 43 4.79 -15.39 -14.98
C LYS A 43 5.26 -15.99 -13.66
N ILE A 44 5.66 -17.26 -13.66
CA ILE A 44 6.13 -17.95 -12.44
C ILE A 44 7.36 -17.24 -11.86
N LYS A 45 8.29 -16.80 -12.72
CA LYS A 45 9.50 -16.07 -12.31
C LYS A 45 9.15 -14.74 -11.64
N VAL A 46 8.23 -13.99 -12.24
CA VAL A 46 7.79 -12.69 -11.72
C VAL A 46 7.03 -12.86 -10.41
N ILE A 47 6.12 -13.85 -10.31
CA ILE A 47 5.40 -14.17 -9.07
C ILE A 47 6.39 -14.56 -7.95
N SER A 48 7.32 -15.47 -8.23
CA SER A 48 8.33 -15.88 -7.24
C SER A 48 9.19 -14.71 -6.76
N GLY A 49 9.59 -13.81 -7.68
CA GLY A 49 10.43 -12.67 -7.33
C GLY A 49 9.70 -11.59 -6.54
N ILE A 50 8.43 -11.32 -6.86
CA ILE A 50 7.65 -10.32 -6.14
C ILE A 50 7.21 -10.82 -4.76
N ASP A 51 6.84 -12.10 -4.65
CA ASP A 51 6.55 -12.75 -3.37
C ASP A 51 7.78 -12.72 -2.45
N ALA A 52 8.96 -13.01 -3.01
CA ALA A 52 10.22 -12.95 -2.28
C ALA A 52 10.56 -11.51 -1.82
N ALA A 53 10.30 -10.51 -2.66
CA ALA A 53 10.49 -9.10 -2.33
C ALA A 53 9.56 -8.68 -1.18
N ALA A 54 8.26 -8.97 -1.26
CA ALA A 54 7.29 -8.67 -0.21
C ALA A 54 7.65 -9.36 1.12
N LEU A 55 7.97 -10.66 1.09
CA LEU A 55 8.39 -11.39 2.28
C LEU A 55 9.67 -10.82 2.90
N THR A 56 10.64 -10.43 2.08
CA THR A 56 11.91 -9.85 2.55
C THR A 56 11.70 -8.46 3.14
N GLY A 57 10.91 -7.60 2.48
CA GLY A 57 10.55 -6.29 2.98
C GLY A 57 9.85 -6.38 4.34
N ALA A 58 8.83 -7.24 4.46
CA ALA A 58 8.12 -7.46 5.71
C ALA A 58 8.98 -8.12 6.80
N ALA A 59 9.94 -8.99 6.44
CA ALA A 59 10.90 -9.57 7.39
C ALA A 59 11.84 -8.53 7.97
N TRP A 60 12.28 -7.57 7.17
CA TRP A 60 13.05 -6.44 7.66
C TRP A 60 12.21 -5.49 8.51
N GLN A 61 10.99 -5.14 8.08
CA GLN A 61 10.06 -4.35 8.91
C GLN A 61 9.83 -5.01 10.28
N LYS A 62 9.66 -6.34 10.32
CA LYS A 62 9.57 -7.13 11.57
C LYS A 62 10.78 -6.88 12.48
N ASN A 63 11.98 -7.02 11.93
CA ASN A 63 13.22 -6.88 12.68
C ASN A 63 13.40 -5.45 13.21
N PHE A 64 13.02 -4.43 12.44
CA PHE A 64 13.11 -3.03 12.87
C PHE A 64 12.08 -2.67 13.93
N LEU A 65 10.85 -3.18 13.82
CA LEU A 65 9.84 -3.02 14.88
C LEU A 65 10.30 -3.68 16.19
N ASN A 66 10.87 -4.88 16.10
CA ASN A 66 11.45 -5.54 17.27
C ASN A 66 12.63 -4.76 17.85
N LEU A 67 13.54 -4.25 17.02
CA LEU A 67 14.66 -3.43 17.46
C LEU A 67 14.19 -2.13 18.15
N ILE A 68 13.19 -1.44 17.59
CA ILE A 68 12.59 -0.26 18.22
C ILE A 68 11.98 -0.64 19.58
N GLY A 69 11.30 -1.79 19.64
CA GLY A 69 10.72 -2.31 20.88
C GLY A 69 11.77 -2.71 21.93
N GLU A 70 12.87 -3.33 21.52
CA GLU A 70 14.01 -3.61 22.39
C GLU A 70 14.61 -2.31 22.94
N LEU A 71 14.76 -1.28 22.10
CA LEU A 71 15.23 0.03 22.54
C LEU A 71 14.26 0.70 23.52
N ASN A 72 12.93 0.50 23.37
CA ASN A 72 11.97 0.95 24.38
C ASN A 72 12.19 0.21 25.72
N LEU A 73 12.43 -1.10 25.69
CA LEU A 73 12.72 -1.87 26.91
C LEU A 73 14.05 -1.47 27.54
N VAL A 74 15.10 -1.25 26.75
CA VAL A 74 16.40 -0.76 27.24
C VAL A 74 16.24 0.62 27.85
N LYS A 75 15.48 1.53 27.23
CA LYS A 75 15.18 2.86 27.76
C LYS A 75 14.40 2.78 29.07
N ALA A 76 13.39 1.91 29.14
CA ALA A 76 12.67 1.63 30.38
C ALA A 76 13.62 1.11 31.46
N CYS A 77 14.50 0.17 31.14
CA CYS A 77 15.47 -0.36 32.09
C CYS A 77 16.45 0.72 32.56
N ASP A 78 17.02 1.51 31.66
CA ASP A 78 18.06 2.50 31.98
C ASP A 78 17.51 3.68 32.79
N VAL A 79 16.28 4.11 32.49
CA VAL A 79 15.65 5.28 33.12
C VAL A 79 14.73 4.92 34.29
N LEU A 80 14.06 3.76 34.28
CA LEU A 80 13.04 3.39 35.29
C LEU A 80 13.50 2.33 36.28
N VAL A 81 14.49 1.48 35.95
CA VAL A 81 14.80 0.26 36.73
C VAL A 81 16.27 0.14 37.15
N SER A 82 17.20 0.77 36.45
CA SER A 82 18.60 0.32 36.41
C SER A 82 19.35 0.37 37.75
N ASN A 83 20.35 -0.51 37.86
CA ASN A 83 21.44 -0.38 38.81
C ASN A 83 22.26 0.92 38.61
N SER A 84 22.07 1.69 37.52
CA SER A 84 22.71 3.00 37.32
C SER A 84 21.98 4.13 38.07
N LEU A 85 20.69 3.97 38.43
CA LEU A 85 20.06 4.78 39.48
C LEU A 85 20.74 4.59 40.85
N TYR A 86 21.30 3.40 41.11
CA TYR A 86 21.83 3.03 42.43
C TYR A 86 23.35 2.84 42.50
N GLY A 87 24.07 2.86 41.38
CA GLY A 87 25.52 2.63 41.34
C GLY A 87 26.00 1.40 42.13
N ILE A 88 27.32 1.21 42.21
CA ILE A 88 27.90 0.36 43.24
C ILE A 88 28.04 1.25 44.49
N GLY A 89 27.17 1.03 45.50
CA GLY A 89 27.23 1.73 46.78
C GLY A 89 26.25 2.89 47.01
N ARG A 90 25.27 3.13 46.12
CA ARG A 90 24.13 4.02 46.41
C ARG A 90 22.88 3.20 46.71
N THR A 91 21.97 3.81 47.47
CA THR A 91 20.67 3.24 47.86
C THR A 91 19.56 4.15 47.33
N ASN A 92 18.33 3.62 47.31
CA ASN A 92 17.12 4.36 46.93
C ASN A 92 16.93 5.67 47.70
N ASP A 93 17.56 5.80 48.87
CA ASP A 93 17.45 6.97 49.74
C ASP A 93 18.28 8.17 49.28
N ASN A 94 19.32 7.96 48.45
CA ASN A 94 20.31 8.99 48.14
C ASN A 94 20.25 9.52 46.70
N PHE A 95 19.51 8.86 45.81
CA PHE A 95 19.43 9.24 44.40
C PHE A 95 18.64 10.55 44.21
N MET A 96 19.21 11.51 43.45
CA MET A 96 18.69 12.87 43.22
C MET A 96 18.25 13.64 44.48
N LYS A 97 18.72 13.19 45.65
CA LYS A 97 18.44 13.82 46.93
C LYS A 97 19.38 15.00 47.14
N ILE A 98 18.83 16.13 47.54
CA ILE A 98 19.65 17.28 47.92
C ILE A 98 20.05 17.20 49.39
N THR A 99 21.16 17.82 49.75
CA THR A 99 21.55 18.03 51.13
C THR A 99 21.01 19.39 51.56
N PRO A 100 19.94 19.45 52.39
CA PRO A 100 19.41 20.73 52.83
C PRO A 100 20.45 21.47 53.67
N SER A 101 20.68 22.74 53.37
CA SER A 101 21.65 23.59 54.08
C SER A 101 21.15 25.02 54.14
N SER A 102 21.42 25.69 55.27
CA SER A 102 21.24 27.14 55.42
C SER A 102 22.35 27.94 54.71
N ASP A 103 23.45 27.29 54.32
CA ASP A 103 24.49 27.88 53.48
C ASP A 103 24.07 27.81 52.00
N PRO A 104 23.86 28.97 51.33
CA PRO A 104 23.47 29.01 49.93
C PRO A 104 24.44 28.29 48.99
N ALA A 105 25.75 28.27 49.28
CA ALA A 105 26.75 27.65 48.42
C ALA A 105 26.67 26.12 48.48
N ILE A 106 26.47 25.55 49.67
CA ILE A 106 26.33 24.10 49.86
C ILE A 106 25.02 23.60 49.24
N LEU A 107 23.93 24.33 49.45
CA LEU A 107 22.64 24.01 48.83
C LEU A 107 22.76 24.05 47.31
N ALA A 108 23.31 25.13 46.74
CA ALA A 108 23.49 25.27 45.31
C ALA A 108 24.35 24.14 44.70
N ALA A 109 25.42 23.72 45.38
CA ALA A 109 26.25 22.61 44.93
C ALA A 109 25.48 21.27 44.94
N SER A 110 24.68 21.00 45.98
CA SER A 110 23.86 19.77 46.04
C SER A 110 22.77 19.74 44.97
N VAL A 111 22.14 20.88 44.70
CA VAL A 111 21.14 21.04 43.63
C VAL A 111 21.76 20.85 42.26
N ALA A 112 22.96 21.42 42.03
CA ALA A 112 23.69 21.25 40.79
C ALA A 112 24.05 19.78 40.53
N ALA A 113 24.49 19.04 41.56
CA ALA A 113 24.79 17.62 41.45
C ALA A 113 23.54 16.80 41.08
N ALA A 114 22.41 17.00 41.76
CA ALA A 114 21.16 16.28 41.46
C ALA A 114 20.64 16.61 40.04
N ARG A 115 20.72 17.87 39.61
CA ARG A 115 20.35 18.27 38.24
C ARG A 115 21.28 17.68 37.19
N GLN A 116 22.57 17.54 37.48
CA GLN A 116 23.53 16.90 36.59
C GLN A 116 23.19 15.41 36.39
N GLU A 117 22.80 14.71 37.45
CA GLU A 117 22.35 13.31 37.36
C GLU A 117 21.08 13.18 36.50
N LEU A 118 20.08 14.05 36.71
CA LEU A 118 18.86 14.08 35.89
C LEU A 118 19.18 14.36 34.41
N ALA A 119 20.09 15.29 34.14
CA ALA A 119 20.53 15.61 32.79
C ALA A 119 21.26 14.43 32.11
N GLN A 120 22.03 13.63 32.85
CA GLN A 120 22.68 12.43 32.33
C GLN A 120 21.65 11.37 31.92
N LEU A 121 20.65 11.09 32.76
CA LEU A 121 19.57 10.15 32.42
C LEU A 121 18.76 10.63 31.22
N LYS A 122 18.45 11.93 31.15
CA LYS A 122 17.79 12.51 30.00
C LYS A 122 18.62 12.34 28.73
N THR A 123 19.93 12.59 28.80
CA THR A 123 20.85 12.43 27.65
C THR A 123 20.88 10.98 27.17
N ALA A 124 20.92 10.00 28.08
CA ALA A 124 20.86 8.58 27.72
C ALA A 124 19.53 8.20 27.06
N ALA A 125 18.40 8.66 27.61
CA ALA A 125 17.08 8.44 27.05
C ALA A 125 16.90 9.08 25.66
N ASP A 126 17.42 10.30 25.48
CA ASP A 126 17.38 11.04 24.22
C ASP A 126 18.26 10.34 23.17
N MET A 127 19.45 9.84 23.54
CA MET A 127 20.30 9.05 22.64
C MET A 127 19.61 7.78 22.13
N LEU A 128 18.92 7.04 23.02
CA LEU A 128 18.13 5.87 22.62
C LEU A 128 16.94 6.25 21.72
N THR A 129 16.34 7.43 21.95
CA THR A 129 15.28 7.97 21.07
C THR A 129 15.83 8.27 19.69
N GLU A 130 16.99 8.91 19.60
CA GLU A 130 17.67 9.18 18.34
C GLU A 130 17.94 7.87 17.58
N MET A 131 18.41 6.82 18.27
CA MET A 131 18.61 5.50 17.66
C MET A 131 17.31 4.90 17.13
N GLN A 132 16.20 5.00 17.86
CA GLN A 132 14.89 4.53 17.39
C GLN A 132 14.43 5.28 16.15
N VAL A 133 14.61 6.61 16.12
CA VAL A 133 14.28 7.44 14.96
C VAL A 133 15.14 7.07 13.75
N ARG A 134 16.46 6.91 13.94
CA ARG A 134 17.36 6.43 12.89
C ARG A 134 16.86 5.11 12.29
N VAL A 135 16.46 4.15 13.13
CA VAL A 135 15.89 2.87 12.67
C VAL A 135 14.58 3.08 11.89
N ALA A 136 13.70 4.00 12.29
CA ALA A 136 12.44 4.27 11.59
C ALA A 136 12.62 4.93 10.20
N PHE A 137 13.72 5.66 9.97
CA PHE A 137 14.06 6.22 8.65
C PHE A 137 14.90 5.26 7.80
N VAL A 138 15.99 4.75 8.36
CA VAL A 138 17.00 3.97 7.63
C VAL A 138 16.59 2.50 7.48
N GLY A 139 15.96 1.93 8.51
CA GLY A 139 15.55 0.54 8.51
C GLY A 139 14.71 0.18 7.29
N PRO A 140 13.57 0.85 7.07
CA PRO A 140 12.72 0.56 5.90
C PRO A 140 13.45 0.64 4.55
N LEU A 141 14.41 1.56 4.38
CA LEU A 141 15.24 1.62 3.16
C LEU A 141 16.18 0.41 3.03
N ILE A 142 16.77 -0.08 4.12
CA ILE A 142 17.52 -1.36 4.12
C ILE A 142 16.60 -2.51 3.69
N GLY A 143 15.39 -2.55 4.24
CA GLY A 143 14.37 -3.55 3.88
C GLY A 143 13.99 -3.49 2.41
N PHE A 144 13.82 -2.28 1.87
CA PHE A 144 13.53 -2.05 0.46
C PHE A 144 14.69 -2.50 -0.43
N GLY A 145 15.93 -2.10 -0.12
CA GLY A 145 17.12 -2.54 -0.86
C GLY A 145 17.29 -4.06 -0.85
N ALA A 146 17.06 -4.72 0.29
CA ALA A 146 17.08 -6.17 0.40
C ALA A 146 15.96 -6.83 -0.43
N ALA A 147 14.76 -6.24 -0.47
CA ALA A 147 13.67 -6.70 -1.32
C ALA A 147 14.02 -6.62 -2.82
N GLN A 148 14.73 -5.56 -3.24
CA GLN A 148 15.22 -5.46 -4.62
C GLN A 148 16.23 -6.56 -4.96
N GLN A 149 17.15 -6.88 -4.04
CA GLN A 149 18.07 -8.01 -4.22
C GLN A 149 17.31 -9.35 -4.28
N ALA A 150 16.30 -9.55 -3.43
CA ALA A 150 15.47 -10.76 -3.46
C ALA A 150 14.73 -10.91 -4.81
N ALA A 151 14.14 -9.84 -5.33
CA ALA A 151 13.51 -9.82 -6.65
C ALA A 151 14.49 -10.16 -7.78
N LYS A 152 15.67 -9.54 -7.77
CA LYS A 152 16.74 -9.76 -8.76
C LYS A 152 17.32 -11.16 -8.69
N ASN A 153 17.48 -11.74 -7.50
CA ASN A 153 17.94 -13.12 -7.31
C ASN A 153 16.93 -14.14 -7.85
N ASN A 154 15.64 -13.79 -7.84
CA ASN A 154 14.58 -14.54 -8.55
C ASN A 154 14.50 -14.19 -10.05
N GLY A 155 15.35 -13.28 -10.52
CA GLY A 155 15.59 -12.91 -11.90
C GLY A 155 14.54 -12.00 -12.53
N ILE A 156 13.89 -11.17 -11.71
CA ILE A 156 13.20 -9.97 -12.21
C ILE A 156 14.28 -8.95 -12.64
N PRO A 157 14.24 -8.42 -13.88
CA PRO A 157 15.17 -7.38 -14.31
C PRO A 157 14.89 -6.05 -13.59
N HIS A 158 15.77 -5.06 -13.76
CA HIS A 158 15.46 -3.71 -13.27
C HIS A 158 14.22 -3.14 -13.99
N ASN A 159 13.53 -2.23 -13.31
CA ASN A 159 12.36 -1.54 -13.82
C ASN A 159 12.67 -0.04 -13.94
N ASP A 160 12.64 0.48 -15.17
CA ASP A 160 13.04 1.86 -15.47
C ASP A 160 12.11 2.89 -14.80
N ASP A 161 10.81 2.62 -14.74
CA ASP A 161 9.83 3.52 -14.11
C ASP A 161 10.09 3.63 -12.61
N CYS A 162 10.34 2.50 -11.94
CA CYS A 162 10.66 2.49 -10.52
C CYS A 162 12.00 3.20 -10.22
N ASN A 163 13.02 3.03 -11.08
CA ASN A 163 14.30 3.73 -10.91
C ASN A 163 14.14 5.24 -11.09
N ARG A 164 13.38 5.68 -12.11
CA ARG A 164 13.07 7.10 -12.33
C ARG A 164 12.30 7.68 -11.15
N PHE A 165 11.32 6.97 -10.62
CA PHE A 165 10.59 7.40 -9.44
C PHE A 165 11.54 7.65 -8.25
N MET A 166 12.47 6.74 -7.99
CA MET A 166 13.43 6.92 -6.90
C MET A 166 14.36 8.11 -7.11
N ILE A 167 14.75 8.39 -8.35
CA ILE A 167 15.52 9.59 -8.71
C ILE A 167 14.70 10.85 -8.48
N ASP A 168 13.42 10.86 -8.88
CA ASP A 168 12.51 11.98 -8.64
C ASP A 168 12.31 12.21 -7.14
N LEU A 169 12.13 11.14 -6.34
CA LEU A 169 12.05 11.22 -4.88
C LEU A 169 13.36 11.75 -4.27
N TYR A 170 14.52 11.29 -4.72
CA TYR A 170 15.82 11.81 -4.31
C TYR A 170 15.93 13.32 -4.55
N ASN A 171 15.50 13.79 -5.72
CA ASN A 171 15.50 15.21 -6.06
C ASN A 171 14.56 15.99 -5.14
N ASN A 172 13.35 15.47 -4.88
CA ASN A 172 12.41 16.11 -3.96
C ASN A 172 12.98 16.23 -2.54
N ILE A 173 13.64 15.19 -2.02
CA ILE A 173 14.26 15.21 -0.67
C ILE A 173 15.34 16.30 -0.56
N ASN A 174 16.06 16.54 -1.66
CA ASN A 174 17.06 17.61 -1.72
C ASN A 174 16.47 19.00 -2.01
N ASP A 175 15.19 19.07 -2.41
CA ASP A 175 14.48 20.32 -2.65
C ASP A 175 14.27 21.09 -1.33
N MET A 176 14.66 22.35 -1.33
CA MET A 176 14.56 23.25 -0.17
C MET A 176 13.13 23.75 0.06
N ASP A 177 12.26 23.73 -0.96
CA ASP A 177 10.87 24.18 -0.84
C ASP A 177 9.94 23.07 -0.31
N ILE A 178 10.38 21.81 -0.38
CA ILE A 178 9.61 20.64 0.05
C ILE A 178 10.19 20.05 1.35
N TYR A 179 11.30 19.32 1.27
CA TYR A 179 11.86 18.61 2.43
C TYR A 179 12.94 19.42 3.16
N GLY A 180 13.52 20.44 2.54
CA GLY A 180 14.38 21.41 3.24
C GLY A 180 13.61 22.51 3.97
N ASN A 181 12.27 22.56 3.80
CA ASN A 181 11.42 23.53 4.46
C ASN A 181 11.08 23.06 5.88
N GLU A 182 11.61 23.75 6.90
CA GLU A 182 11.41 23.42 8.32
C GLU A 182 9.96 23.48 8.79
N ASP A 183 9.11 24.28 8.13
CA ASP A 183 7.68 24.35 8.44
C ASP A 183 6.92 23.10 7.98
N LEU A 184 7.47 22.35 7.02
CA LEU A 184 6.87 21.14 6.46
C LEU A 184 7.53 19.87 7.01
N ALA A 185 8.86 19.86 7.08
CA ALA A 185 9.65 18.72 7.55
C ALA A 185 10.76 19.20 8.50
N PRO A 186 10.77 18.77 9.78
CA PRO A 186 11.82 19.13 10.72
C PRO A 186 13.16 18.58 10.25
N GLN A 187 14.19 19.43 10.15
CA GLN A 187 15.53 18.99 9.71
C GLN A 187 16.23 18.12 10.76
N ASN A 188 15.94 18.37 12.04
CA ASN A 188 16.33 17.53 13.16
C ASN A 188 15.08 16.92 13.80
N TYR A 189 14.97 15.59 13.78
CA TYR A 189 13.84 14.88 14.36
C TYR A 189 14.34 14.03 15.54
N TYR A 190 14.04 14.47 16.76
CA TYR A 190 14.52 13.88 18.03
C TYR A 190 16.03 13.57 18.04
N GLY A 191 16.86 14.54 17.65
CA GLY A 191 18.31 14.42 17.63
C GLY A 191 18.89 13.91 16.32
N TYR A 192 18.06 13.36 15.42
CA TYR A 192 18.53 12.80 14.16
C TYR A 192 18.35 13.76 12.99
N GLU A 193 19.47 14.14 12.35
CA GLU A 193 19.50 14.82 11.06
C GLU A 193 19.29 13.80 9.93
N TRP A 194 18.02 13.52 9.64
CA TRP A 194 17.61 12.37 8.82
C TRP A 194 17.76 12.60 7.31
N ARG A 195 17.61 13.84 6.83
CA ARG A 195 17.41 14.17 5.40
C ARG A 195 18.55 13.69 4.49
N LEU A 196 19.79 14.09 4.78
CA LEU A 196 20.95 13.74 3.94
C LEU A 196 21.29 12.24 3.98
N PRO A 197 21.33 11.57 5.16
CA PRO A 197 21.48 10.11 5.20
C PRO A 197 20.39 9.36 4.43
N TYR A 198 19.14 9.82 4.52
CA TYR A 198 18.02 9.23 3.81
C TYR A 198 18.18 9.35 2.28
N ALA A 199 18.55 10.53 1.78
CA ALA A 199 18.84 10.76 0.37
C ALA A 199 20.04 9.91 -0.11
N ALA A 200 21.11 9.82 0.68
CA ALA A 200 22.29 9.01 0.35
C ALA A 200 21.92 7.53 0.21
N MET A 201 21.08 6.99 1.09
CA MET A 201 20.61 5.61 0.98
C MET A 201 19.76 5.35 -0.25
N ILE A 202 18.91 6.30 -0.65
CA ILE A 202 18.16 6.20 -1.90
C ILE A 202 19.13 6.12 -3.08
N GLN A 203 20.14 6.99 -3.12
CA GLN A 203 21.17 6.97 -4.16
C GLN A 203 21.90 5.62 -4.22
N GLU A 204 22.29 5.05 -3.06
CA GLU A 204 22.93 3.73 -2.99
C GLU A 204 22.02 2.60 -3.51
N ILE A 205 20.73 2.65 -3.19
CA ILE A 205 19.76 1.65 -3.66
C ILE A 205 19.58 1.73 -5.18
N VAL A 206 19.50 2.93 -5.74
CA VAL A 206 19.34 3.15 -7.19
C VAL A 206 20.64 2.85 -7.95
N GLY A 207 21.79 3.11 -7.33
CA GLY A 207 23.13 2.89 -7.86
C GLY A 207 23.65 3.99 -8.79
N SER A 208 22.77 4.69 -9.51
CA SER A 208 23.10 5.85 -10.35
C SER A 208 21.94 6.84 -10.37
N LEU A 209 22.23 8.14 -10.27
CA LEU A 209 21.22 9.20 -10.41
C LEU A 209 20.99 9.58 -11.88
N ASP A 210 21.77 9.05 -12.82
CA ASP A 210 21.47 9.18 -14.25
C ASP A 210 20.38 8.16 -14.63
N PRO A 211 19.21 8.62 -15.10
CA PRO A 211 18.08 7.74 -15.44
C PRO A 211 18.40 6.66 -16.48
N ASN A 212 19.46 6.82 -17.29
CA ASN A 212 19.82 5.86 -18.32
C ASN A 212 20.76 4.74 -17.81
N SER A 213 21.35 4.91 -16.63
CA SER A 213 22.28 3.95 -16.02
C SER A 213 21.79 3.39 -14.68
N ALA A 214 20.68 3.91 -14.15
CA ALA A 214 20.03 3.41 -12.95
C ALA A 214 19.46 2.00 -13.13
N THR A 215 19.95 1.04 -12.36
CA THR A 215 19.53 -0.37 -12.45
C THR A 215 19.21 -0.98 -11.08
N GLY A 216 19.14 -0.16 -10.04
CA GLY A 216 18.99 -0.56 -8.64
C GLY A 216 17.67 -1.23 -8.29
N VAL A 217 16.56 -0.74 -8.85
CA VAL A 217 15.20 -1.16 -8.49
C VAL A 217 14.62 -2.12 -9.54
N ALA A 218 14.05 -3.23 -9.10
CA ALA A 218 13.42 -4.26 -9.92
C ALA A 218 11.89 -4.33 -9.74
N VAL A 219 11.40 -4.04 -8.54
CA VAL A 219 9.97 -4.03 -8.20
C VAL A 219 9.61 -2.73 -7.47
N GLY A 220 8.43 -2.17 -7.78
CA GLY A 220 7.92 -0.98 -7.13
C GLY A 220 7.22 -1.30 -5.81
N THR A 221 7.14 -0.35 -4.89
CA THR A 221 6.26 -0.40 -3.71
C THR A 221 5.24 0.73 -3.79
N SER A 222 4.22 0.69 -2.94
CA SER A 222 3.39 1.87 -2.72
C SER A 222 4.07 2.85 -1.76
N VAL A 223 3.95 4.14 -2.03
CA VAL A 223 4.59 5.23 -1.28
C VAL A 223 3.63 6.38 -1.03
N GLU A 224 3.65 6.89 0.21
CA GLU A 224 2.98 8.12 0.64
C GLU A 224 4.07 9.10 1.07
N TYR A 225 4.19 10.25 0.40
CA TYR A 225 5.30 11.17 0.61
C TYR A 225 4.87 12.64 0.70
N LEU A 226 5.71 13.45 1.34
CA LEU A 226 5.52 14.89 1.49
C LEU A 226 5.61 15.59 0.12
N GLY A 227 4.74 16.58 -0.10
CA GLY A 227 4.69 17.32 -1.37
C GLY A 227 3.92 16.59 -2.47
N MET A 228 3.43 15.37 -2.23
CA MET A 228 2.54 14.68 -3.17
C MET A 228 1.28 15.54 -3.43
N PRO A 229 0.93 15.84 -4.68
CA PRO A 229 -0.20 16.72 -4.96
C PRO A 229 -1.52 16.08 -4.55
N ARG A 230 -2.39 16.88 -3.93
CA ARG A 230 -3.77 16.55 -3.60
C ARG A 230 -4.66 17.40 -4.49
N LEU A 231 -5.52 16.76 -5.27
CA LEU A 231 -6.38 17.47 -6.21
C LEU A 231 -7.78 17.64 -5.64
N TYR A 232 -8.33 18.82 -5.83
CA TYR A 232 -9.72 19.12 -5.51
C TYR A 232 -10.29 20.10 -6.53
N THR A 233 -11.62 20.21 -6.60
CA THR A 233 -12.30 21.22 -7.42
C THR A 233 -12.83 22.34 -6.54
N ASP A 234 -12.67 23.59 -6.99
CA ASP A 234 -13.28 24.76 -6.36
C ASP A 234 -13.96 25.65 -7.42
N PRO A 235 -15.31 25.77 -7.40
CA PRO A 235 -16.24 25.13 -6.47
C PRO A 235 -16.34 23.60 -6.68
N PRO A 236 -16.84 22.83 -5.70
CA PRO A 236 -17.05 21.38 -5.83
C PRO A 236 -17.95 21.03 -7.02
N THR A 237 -17.55 20.01 -7.79
CA THR A 237 -18.40 19.42 -8.85
C THR A 237 -19.40 18.42 -8.27
N THR A 238 -20.53 18.21 -8.94
CA THR A 238 -21.54 17.20 -8.57
C THR A 238 -21.80 16.26 -9.75
N PRO A 239 -21.40 14.98 -9.69
CA PRO A 239 -20.59 14.35 -8.63
C PRO A 239 -19.17 14.92 -8.57
N ASN A 240 -18.43 14.67 -7.48
CA ASN A 240 -17.04 15.13 -7.36
C ASN A 240 -16.13 14.37 -8.32
N PHE A 241 -16.06 14.82 -9.58
CA PHE A 241 -15.34 14.14 -10.65
C PHE A 241 -13.85 14.00 -10.35
N VAL A 242 -13.24 15.00 -9.71
CA VAL A 242 -11.81 14.95 -9.35
C VAL A 242 -11.52 13.87 -8.31
N ALA A 243 -12.46 13.57 -7.40
CA ALA A 243 -12.29 12.42 -6.51
C ALA A 243 -12.26 11.09 -7.30
N TYR A 244 -13.15 10.92 -8.28
CA TYR A 244 -13.16 9.72 -9.14
C TYR A 244 -11.93 9.64 -10.06
N LEU A 245 -11.51 10.75 -10.64
CA LEU A 245 -10.37 10.82 -11.56
C LEU A 245 -9.02 10.58 -10.87
N GLN A 246 -8.97 10.65 -9.54
CA GLN A 246 -7.81 10.29 -8.72
C GLN A 246 -7.79 8.80 -8.33
N LEU A 247 -8.83 8.04 -8.63
CA LEU A 247 -8.92 6.62 -8.29
C LEU A 247 -8.59 5.76 -9.49
N ARG A 248 -7.53 4.95 -9.38
CA ARG A 248 -7.15 4.02 -10.45
C ARG A 248 -8.25 3.01 -10.77
N ALA A 249 -8.94 2.50 -9.76
CA ALA A 249 -10.04 1.56 -9.93
C ALA A 249 -11.13 2.07 -10.90
N ILE A 250 -11.33 3.39 -11.01
CA ILE A 250 -12.29 3.97 -11.97
C ILE A 250 -11.83 3.81 -13.41
N PHE A 251 -10.53 3.96 -13.68
CA PHE A 251 -9.99 3.73 -15.02
C PHE A 251 -10.07 2.26 -15.41
N ASP A 252 -9.79 1.36 -14.48
CA ASP A 252 -9.92 -0.07 -14.70
C ASP A 252 -11.38 -0.46 -14.95
N ALA A 253 -12.33 0.15 -14.20
CA ALA A 253 -13.76 -0.01 -14.42
C ALA A 253 -14.22 0.52 -15.80
N ILE A 254 -13.75 1.69 -16.23
CA ILE A 254 -14.02 2.23 -17.58
C ILE A 254 -13.46 1.31 -18.66
N ALA A 255 -12.26 0.79 -18.48
CA ALA A 255 -11.63 -0.14 -19.42
C ALA A 255 -12.43 -1.45 -19.52
N ALA A 256 -12.86 -2.00 -18.38
CA ALA A 256 -13.59 -3.25 -18.27
C ALA A 256 -15.08 -3.16 -18.62
N ASN A 257 -15.64 -1.94 -18.76
CA ASN A 257 -17.09 -1.69 -18.81
C ASN A 257 -17.81 -2.21 -17.55
N ASP A 258 -17.23 -1.96 -16.37
CA ASP A 258 -17.86 -2.32 -15.09
C ASP A 258 -18.95 -1.30 -14.73
N TRP A 259 -20.16 -1.58 -15.18
CA TRP A 259 -21.29 -0.67 -15.05
C TRP A 259 -21.76 -0.44 -13.62
N CYS A 260 -21.56 -1.41 -12.73
CA CYS A 260 -21.94 -1.26 -11.33
C CYS A 260 -21.09 -0.20 -10.63
N VAL A 261 -19.77 -0.26 -10.81
CA VAL A 261 -18.84 0.72 -10.21
C VAL A 261 -19.05 2.12 -10.80
N LEU A 262 -19.45 2.20 -12.08
CA LEU A 262 -19.56 3.46 -12.82
C LEU A 262 -20.93 4.13 -12.70
N GLN A 263 -21.89 3.57 -11.97
CA GLN A 263 -23.28 4.05 -11.94
C GLN A 263 -23.40 5.57 -11.74
N ALA A 264 -22.69 6.13 -10.76
CA ALA A 264 -22.71 7.57 -10.47
C ALA A 264 -22.13 8.43 -11.60
N LEU A 265 -21.17 7.90 -12.37
CA LEU A 265 -20.54 8.59 -13.48
C LEU A 265 -21.35 8.45 -14.78
N LEU A 266 -22.06 7.35 -15.00
CA LEU A 266 -22.82 7.12 -16.23
C LEU A 266 -23.95 8.15 -16.44
N GLU A 267 -24.58 8.57 -15.34
CA GLU A 267 -25.72 9.51 -15.32
C GLU A 267 -25.32 10.96 -15.02
N ALA A 268 -24.02 11.21 -14.80
CA ALA A 268 -23.53 12.54 -14.49
C ALA A 268 -23.64 13.49 -15.69
N ASP A 269 -23.65 14.80 -15.42
CA ASP A 269 -23.60 15.81 -16.47
C ASP A 269 -22.16 16.01 -16.96
N TYR A 270 -21.97 15.89 -18.28
CA TYR A 270 -20.69 16.09 -18.98
C TYR A 270 -20.72 17.35 -19.86
N SER A 271 -21.71 18.21 -19.69
CA SER A 271 -21.79 19.48 -20.40
C SER A 271 -20.70 20.46 -19.92
N GLY A 272 -20.10 21.17 -20.87
CA GLY A 272 -19.02 22.13 -20.58
C GLY A 272 -17.81 21.51 -19.86
N LYS A 273 -17.25 22.27 -18.91
CA LYS A 273 -16.08 21.88 -18.12
C LYS A 273 -16.49 21.05 -16.90
N TRP A 274 -16.99 19.83 -17.15
CA TRP A 274 -17.55 18.94 -16.13
C TRP A 274 -16.54 18.52 -15.05
N TRP A 275 -15.25 18.52 -15.36
CA TRP A 275 -14.17 18.27 -14.39
C TRP A 275 -13.93 19.45 -13.43
N GLY A 276 -14.52 20.62 -13.69
CA GLY A 276 -14.37 21.83 -12.88
C GLY A 276 -12.98 22.45 -12.92
N ASN A 277 -12.77 23.48 -12.09
CA ASN A 277 -11.45 24.09 -11.90
C ASN A 277 -10.65 23.26 -10.91
N ILE A 278 -9.82 22.36 -11.43
CA ILE A 278 -8.95 21.50 -10.64
C ILE A 278 -7.85 22.35 -10.03
N LYS A 279 -7.78 22.36 -8.70
CA LYS A 279 -6.73 23.00 -7.92
C LYS A 279 -5.81 21.93 -7.34
N VAL A 280 -4.54 22.30 -7.20
CA VAL A 280 -3.51 21.46 -6.59
C VAL A 280 -3.21 22.01 -5.22
N ASP A 281 -3.41 21.19 -4.20
CA ASP A 281 -2.79 21.36 -2.89
C ASP A 281 -1.58 20.42 -2.79
N ILE A 282 -0.69 20.67 -1.84
CA ILE A 282 0.43 19.78 -1.55
C ILE A 282 0.13 18.98 -0.28
N ASN A 283 0.44 17.69 -0.30
CA ASN A 283 0.43 16.91 0.92
C ASN A 283 1.47 17.47 1.89
N ARG A 284 1.02 18.06 2.99
CA ARG A 284 1.89 18.58 4.05
C ARG A 284 2.11 17.59 5.19
N ASN A 285 1.69 16.33 5.01
CA ASN A 285 1.82 15.31 6.03
C ASN A 285 3.23 14.70 6.01
N PHE A 286 4.09 15.14 6.92
CA PHE A 286 5.36 14.49 7.18
C PHE A 286 5.14 13.27 8.09
N LEU A 287 5.49 12.07 7.60
CA LEU A 287 5.23 10.81 8.31
C LEU A 287 6.06 10.63 9.59
N GLY A 288 7.14 11.39 9.78
CA GLY A 288 8.04 11.19 10.92
C GLY A 288 8.82 9.87 10.87
N GLY A 289 9.04 9.33 9.66
CA GLY A 289 9.76 8.09 9.37
C GLY A 289 9.92 7.89 7.86
N SER A 290 10.42 6.72 7.43
CA SER A 290 10.58 6.43 6.00
C SER A 290 9.24 6.40 5.26
N GLU A 291 9.22 6.98 4.06
CA GLU A 291 8.08 6.97 3.13
C GLU A 291 8.03 5.71 2.26
N ILE A 292 9.10 4.91 2.31
CA ILE A 292 9.23 3.62 1.63
C ILE A 292 9.14 2.54 2.70
N LEU A 293 8.18 1.62 2.59
CA LEU A 293 7.93 0.59 3.61
C LEU A 293 7.79 1.15 5.06
N PRO A 294 7.03 2.24 5.30
CA PRO A 294 6.88 2.85 6.62
C PRO A 294 6.53 1.83 7.72
N LEU A 295 7.09 2.03 8.91
CA LEU A 295 6.72 1.25 10.11
C LEU A 295 5.49 1.82 10.84
N HIS A 296 5.11 3.06 10.50
CA HIS A 296 4.07 3.84 11.19
C HIS A 296 4.24 3.83 12.71
N THR A 297 5.41 4.27 13.15
CA THR A 297 5.71 4.52 14.57
C THR A 297 5.71 6.01 14.84
N THR A 298 5.13 6.40 15.97
CA THR A 298 5.13 7.79 16.46
C THR A 298 6.00 7.91 17.71
N TYR A 299 6.32 9.15 18.11
CA TYR A 299 7.12 9.41 19.30
C TYR A 299 6.34 10.29 20.25
N THR A 300 6.21 9.85 21.50
CA THR A 300 5.44 10.56 22.52
C THR A 300 6.32 10.84 23.72
N THR A 301 6.47 12.13 24.04
CA THR A 301 7.31 12.59 25.16
C THR A 301 6.45 12.82 26.40
N GLY A 302 6.84 12.22 27.52
CA GLY A 302 6.25 12.52 28.82
C GLY A 302 6.12 11.30 29.74
N GLN A 303 5.59 11.56 30.93
CA GLN A 303 5.35 10.56 31.97
C GLN A 303 4.01 9.82 31.78
N GLN A 304 3.18 10.24 30.82
CA GLN A 304 1.82 9.71 30.61
C GLN A 304 1.75 8.19 30.51
N ILE A 305 2.77 7.56 29.93
CA ILE A 305 2.82 6.10 29.82
C ILE A 305 2.99 5.43 31.19
N TYR A 306 3.86 6.00 32.03
CA TYR A 306 4.05 5.57 33.41
C TYR A 306 2.77 5.82 34.21
N ASP A 307 2.20 7.03 34.12
CA ASP A 307 0.96 7.41 34.81
C ASP A 307 -0.20 6.50 34.42
N PHE A 308 -0.32 6.17 33.13
CA PHE A 308 -1.33 5.24 32.63
C PHE A 308 -1.12 3.83 33.21
N ALA A 309 0.13 3.34 33.23
CA ALA A 309 0.44 2.03 33.78
C ALA A 309 0.18 1.94 35.29
N ASP A 310 0.42 3.02 36.02
CA ASP A 310 0.13 3.11 37.45
C ASP A 310 -1.38 3.21 37.72
N GLN A 311 -2.09 4.12 37.04
CA GLN A 311 -3.55 4.28 37.17
C GLN A 311 -4.33 3.04 36.77
N ALA A 312 -3.84 2.27 35.79
CA ALA A 312 -4.44 1.01 35.37
C ALA A 312 -4.09 -0.17 36.30
N GLY A 313 -3.25 0.04 37.33
CA GLY A 313 -2.85 -0.98 38.31
C GLY A 313 -1.82 -1.99 37.77
N TYR A 314 -1.23 -1.76 36.60
CA TYR A 314 -0.27 -2.69 35.99
C TYR A 314 1.06 -2.75 36.76
N LEU A 315 1.49 -1.63 37.35
CA LEU A 315 2.71 -1.58 38.14
C LEU A 315 2.56 -2.33 39.47
N ASP A 316 1.39 -2.27 40.11
CA ASP A 316 1.08 -3.07 41.31
C ASP A 316 1.16 -4.56 41.02
N ASP A 317 0.48 -5.01 39.97
CA ASP A 317 0.47 -6.40 39.53
C ASP A 317 1.89 -6.89 39.16
N ALA A 318 2.68 -6.07 38.45
CA ALA A 318 4.08 -6.39 38.13
C ALA A 318 4.94 -6.60 39.39
N THR A 319 4.69 -5.81 40.43
CA THR A 319 5.41 -5.88 41.71
C THR A 319 4.99 -7.13 42.49
N GLN A 320 3.68 -7.42 42.55
CA GLN A 320 3.11 -8.60 43.22
C GLN A 320 3.54 -9.92 42.57
N ARG A 321 3.71 -9.95 41.23
CA ARG A 321 4.16 -11.13 40.47
C ARG A 321 5.60 -11.56 40.79
N LYS A 322 6.41 -10.71 41.45
CA LYS A 322 7.78 -11.04 41.88
C LYS A 322 7.82 -11.46 43.35
N SER A 323 6.96 -12.43 43.72
CA SER A 323 6.89 -12.98 45.07
C SER A 323 8.28 -13.37 45.60
N GLY A 324 8.67 -12.85 46.78
CA GLY A 324 9.98 -13.07 47.39
C GLY A 324 11.07 -12.04 47.02
N ARG A 325 10.75 -11.03 46.19
CA ARG A 325 11.62 -9.87 45.90
C ARG A 325 10.92 -8.53 46.14
N ALA A 326 9.88 -8.52 46.98
CA ALA A 326 9.10 -7.30 47.28
C ALA A 326 9.98 -6.17 47.80
N ASP A 327 11.03 -6.49 48.57
CA ASP A 327 11.97 -5.50 49.09
C ASP A 327 12.98 -4.98 48.04
N GLN A 328 13.01 -5.57 46.85
CA GLN A 328 13.94 -5.24 45.76
C GLN A 328 13.26 -4.57 44.57
N VAL A 329 11.93 -4.61 44.49
CA VAL A 329 11.14 -4.06 43.38
C VAL A 329 10.08 -3.16 43.99
N VAL A 330 10.28 -1.85 43.84
CA VAL A 330 9.35 -0.81 44.31
C VAL A 330 8.98 0.06 43.12
N LYS A 331 7.74 0.57 43.09
CA LYS A 331 7.36 1.51 42.04
C LYS A 331 8.16 2.79 42.22
N LEU A 332 8.66 3.32 41.11
CA LEU A 332 9.41 4.58 41.16
C LEU A 332 8.54 5.71 41.74
N GLY A 333 7.27 5.82 41.38
CA GLY A 333 6.34 6.83 41.90
C GLY A 333 6.09 6.76 43.41
N ASP A 334 6.38 5.63 44.07
CA ASP A 334 6.26 5.52 45.54
C ASP A 334 7.50 6.05 46.27
N LEU A 335 8.62 6.24 45.55
CA LEU A 335 9.91 6.67 46.11
C LEU A 335 10.11 8.19 46.09
N TYR A 336 9.21 8.92 45.43
CA TYR A 336 9.30 10.37 45.27
C TYR A 336 7.91 11.00 45.27
N ASN A 337 7.78 12.15 45.92
CA ASN A 337 6.59 12.96 45.86
C ASN A 337 6.63 13.93 44.66
N ARG A 338 5.51 14.59 44.39
CA ARG A 338 5.36 15.45 43.21
C ARG A 338 6.02 16.83 43.34
N LEU A 339 6.54 17.17 44.52
CA LEU A 339 7.16 18.45 44.80
C LEU A 339 8.66 18.35 44.57
N ASP A 340 9.25 19.41 44.02
CA ASP A 340 10.71 19.51 43.97
C ASP A 340 11.26 20.09 45.28
N PRO A 341 12.49 19.71 45.67
CA PRO A 341 13.11 20.09 46.93
C PRO A 341 13.56 21.56 46.98
N VAL A 342 13.42 22.27 45.88
CA VAL A 342 13.82 23.67 45.73
C VAL A 342 12.68 24.44 45.10
N THR A 343 12.31 25.56 45.70
CA THR A 343 11.33 26.48 45.11
C THR A 343 11.91 27.16 43.86
N PRO A 344 11.07 27.75 42.98
CA PRO A 344 11.57 28.57 41.86
C PRO A 344 12.52 29.70 42.29
N GLY A 345 12.44 30.15 43.55
CA GLY A 345 13.32 31.17 44.13
C GLY A 345 14.66 30.64 44.65
N GLY A 346 14.96 29.34 44.50
CA GLY A 346 16.24 28.74 44.87
C GLY A 346 16.40 28.36 46.34
N SER A 347 15.35 28.53 47.16
CA SER A 347 15.33 28.10 48.57
C SER A 347 14.80 26.67 48.71
N VAL A 348 15.20 25.97 49.77
CA VAL A 348 14.68 24.64 50.10
C VAL A 348 13.16 24.68 50.25
N ASN A 349 12.48 23.78 49.57
CA ASN A 349 11.06 23.56 49.72
C ASN A 349 10.82 22.53 50.84
N TRP A 350 10.53 23.01 52.04
CA TRP A 350 10.28 22.13 53.19
C TRP A 350 8.94 21.38 53.14
N ALA A 351 8.09 21.66 52.14
CA ALA A 351 6.88 20.88 51.89
C ALA A 351 7.20 19.57 51.14
N ASP A 352 8.37 19.48 50.51
CA ASP A 352 8.91 18.23 49.96
C ASP A 352 9.44 17.36 51.12
N THR A 353 8.84 16.17 51.27
CA THR A 353 9.15 15.25 52.37
C THR A 353 10.31 14.31 52.10
N ASP A 354 10.69 14.09 50.84
CA ASP A 354 11.81 13.19 50.48
C ASP A 354 13.09 13.95 50.09
N LEU A 355 12.96 15.24 49.80
CA LEU A 355 14.04 16.14 49.38
C LEU A 355 14.71 15.69 48.07
N LYS A 356 13.95 15.05 47.17
CA LYS A 356 14.41 14.54 45.89
C LYS A 356 13.67 15.23 44.75
N PHE A 357 14.37 15.52 43.67
CA PHE A 357 13.70 16.02 42.47
C PHE A 357 12.68 15.01 41.93
N ASN A 358 11.48 15.48 41.58
CA ASN A 358 10.40 14.66 41.02
C ASN A 358 10.85 14.09 39.65
N PRO A 359 10.84 12.76 39.44
CA PRO A 359 12.09 12.07 39.14
C PRO A 359 12.12 11.33 37.82
N LEU A 360 11.03 11.35 37.05
CA LEU A 360 11.06 10.77 35.73
C LEU A 360 11.55 11.85 34.76
N PRO A 361 12.82 11.79 34.30
CA PRO A 361 13.21 12.63 33.18
C PRO A 361 12.21 12.34 32.07
N SER A 362 11.73 13.39 31.40
CA SER A 362 10.72 13.22 30.37
C SER A 362 11.20 12.24 29.31
N ILE A 363 10.61 11.04 29.27
CA ILE A 363 10.99 9.97 28.37
C ILE A 363 10.20 10.12 27.08
N THR A 364 10.89 10.03 25.95
CA THR A 364 10.24 9.89 24.65
C THR A 364 10.11 8.42 24.31
N TRP A 365 8.88 7.94 24.14
CA TRP A 365 8.59 6.54 23.81
C TRP A 365 8.26 6.40 22.32
N ALA A 366 8.76 5.33 21.70
CA ALA A 366 8.28 4.93 20.39
C ALA A 366 6.95 4.18 20.55
N THR A 367 5.88 4.73 19.99
CA THR A 367 4.51 4.24 20.07
C THR A 367 4.01 3.82 18.69
N PHE A 368 2.96 3.00 18.66
CA PHE A 368 2.30 2.66 17.41
C PHE A 368 1.50 3.87 16.90
N GLY A 369 1.66 4.18 15.61
CA GLY A 369 0.92 5.24 14.94
C GLY A 369 -0.54 4.88 14.64
N ASP A 370 -1.25 5.81 14.02
CA ASP A 370 -2.68 5.73 13.67
C ASP A 370 -3.04 4.59 12.71
N ARG A 371 -2.09 4.12 11.90
CA ARG A 371 -2.27 2.97 11.00
C ARG A 371 -2.26 1.62 11.72
N TRP A 372 -2.08 1.56 13.03
CA TRP A 372 -2.19 0.32 13.80
C TRP A 372 -3.54 0.25 14.51
N GLY A 373 -4.37 -0.74 14.17
CA GLY A 373 -5.71 -0.86 14.76
C GLY A 373 -6.42 -2.17 14.43
N SER A 374 -7.56 -2.42 15.07
CA SER A 374 -8.44 -3.53 14.67
C SER A 374 -9.07 -3.23 13.31
N TYR A 375 -9.32 -4.26 12.51
CA TYR A 375 -10.01 -4.09 11.21
C TYR A 375 -11.39 -3.44 11.36
N GLU A 376 -12.08 -3.70 12.47
CA GLU A 376 -13.37 -3.08 12.79
C GLU A 376 -13.29 -1.55 12.83
N ASN A 377 -12.19 -0.97 13.32
CA ASN A 377 -11.99 0.48 13.35
C ASN A 377 -11.89 1.09 11.94
N PHE A 378 -11.63 0.27 10.92
CA PHE A 378 -11.54 0.68 9.52
C PHE A 378 -12.79 0.29 8.70
N ASN A 379 -13.90 -0.02 9.38
CA ASN A 379 -15.15 -0.52 8.78
C ASN A 379 -14.95 -1.80 7.97
N ILE A 380 -14.00 -2.65 8.39
CA ILE A 380 -13.73 -3.94 7.77
C ILE A 380 -14.21 -5.02 8.75
N SER A 381 -15.29 -5.72 8.39
CA SER A 381 -15.84 -6.80 9.23
C SER A 381 -14.91 -8.01 9.22
N LYS A 382 -14.61 -8.54 10.42
CA LYS A 382 -13.82 -9.77 10.58
C LYS A 382 -14.51 -10.98 9.94
N ASP A 383 -15.84 -10.99 9.95
CA ASP A 383 -16.65 -12.08 9.40
C ASP A 383 -16.54 -12.12 7.87
N ASP A 384 -16.45 -10.96 7.20
CA ASP A 384 -16.35 -10.88 5.74
C ASP A 384 -15.11 -11.62 5.22
N TRP A 385 -13.99 -11.52 5.92
CA TRP A 385 -12.75 -12.19 5.51
C TRP A 385 -12.75 -13.69 5.75
N SER A 386 -13.49 -14.16 6.75
CA SER A 386 -13.60 -15.60 7.02
C SER A 386 -14.26 -16.36 5.87
N ILE A 387 -15.01 -15.67 5.01
CA ILE A 387 -15.64 -16.21 3.78
C ILE A 387 -14.60 -16.52 2.71
N TYR A 388 -13.56 -15.68 2.58
CA TYR A 388 -12.57 -15.78 1.51
C TYR A 388 -11.36 -16.64 1.89
N LEU A 389 -11.14 -16.84 3.18
CA LEU A 389 -10.02 -17.61 3.70
C LEU A 389 -10.44 -19.05 3.93
N ARG A 390 -9.51 -19.98 3.69
CA ARG A 390 -9.75 -21.40 4.02
C ARG A 390 -9.98 -21.63 5.51
N ASN A 391 -9.46 -20.74 6.35
CA ASN A 391 -9.59 -20.77 7.81
C ASN A 391 -9.63 -19.32 8.32
N SER A 392 -10.33 -19.10 9.43
CA SER A 392 -10.31 -17.82 10.14
C SER A 392 -8.90 -17.42 10.58
N PHE A 393 -8.69 -16.12 10.78
CA PHE A 393 -7.46 -15.63 11.38
C PHE A 393 -7.21 -16.25 12.75
N ARG A 394 -5.92 -16.47 13.05
CA ARG A 394 -5.52 -16.78 14.43
C ARG A 394 -5.80 -15.56 15.30
N GLU A 395 -6.27 -15.80 16.52
CA GLU A 395 -6.52 -14.75 17.50
C GLU A 395 -5.27 -13.88 17.70
N GLY A 396 -5.44 -12.56 17.63
CA GLY A 396 -4.35 -11.59 17.76
C GLY A 396 -3.57 -11.33 16.47
N ALA A 397 -3.88 -12.01 15.37
CA ALA A 397 -3.31 -11.76 14.03
C ALA A 397 -4.29 -11.05 13.08
N ASP A 398 -5.53 -10.85 13.52
CA ASP A 398 -6.64 -10.20 12.82
C ASP A 398 -6.64 -8.67 13.03
N TYR A 399 -5.54 -8.01 12.69
CA TYR A 399 -5.41 -6.57 12.82
C TYR A 399 -4.84 -5.87 11.58
N TYR A 400 -5.23 -4.61 11.42
CA TYR A 400 -4.66 -3.68 10.45
C TYR A 400 -3.33 -3.13 10.97
N SER A 401 -2.29 -3.19 10.13
CA SER A 401 -0.92 -2.81 10.47
C SER A 401 -0.44 -1.74 9.50
N GLY A 402 0.12 -0.65 10.03
CA GLY A 402 0.80 0.33 9.19
C GLY A 402 2.05 -0.25 8.51
N ALA A 403 2.78 -1.13 9.21
CA ALA A 403 3.90 -1.83 8.59
C ALA A 403 3.37 -2.86 7.59
N LEU A 404 3.37 -2.48 6.31
CA LEU A 404 2.94 -3.29 5.19
C LEU A 404 4.04 -3.30 4.13
N SER A 405 4.33 -4.49 3.60
CA SER A 405 5.24 -4.64 2.47
C SER A 405 4.44 -5.03 1.25
N HIS A 406 4.07 -4.02 0.46
CA HIS A 406 3.42 -4.20 -0.82
C HIS A 406 4.42 -3.97 -1.94
N PHE A 407 4.52 -4.91 -2.87
CA PHE A 407 5.28 -4.71 -4.09
C PHE A 407 4.43 -4.99 -5.31
N SER A 408 4.71 -4.25 -6.38
CA SER A 408 4.09 -4.39 -7.68
C SER A 408 5.13 -4.38 -8.80
N VAL A 409 4.81 -5.04 -9.91
CA VAL A 409 5.56 -4.91 -11.15
C VAL A 409 4.66 -5.08 -12.36
N ARG A 410 4.92 -4.25 -13.38
CA ARG A 410 4.24 -4.31 -14.68
C ARG A 410 5.15 -4.95 -15.71
N VAL A 411 4.62 -5.98 -16.37
CA VAL A 411 5.34 -6.71 -17.40
C VAL A 411 4.61 -6.56 -18.73
N PRO A 412 5.25 -6.08 -19.80
CA PRO A 412 4.59 -5.93 -21.09
C PRO A 412 4.11 -7.28 -21.62
N ASN A 413 2.85 -7.32 -22.06
CA ASN A 413 2.19 -8.50 -22.60
C ASN A 413 2.56 -8.74 -24.08
N LYS A 414 3.85 -8.87 -24.38
CA LYS A 414 4.36 -9.04 -25.76
C LYS A 414 4.63 -10.52 -26.04
N THR A 415 3.70 -11.22 -26.70
CA THR A 415 3.90 -12.60 -27.21
C THR A 415 4.49 -12.59 -28.63
N LEU A 416 5.14 -13.66 -29.10
CA LEU A 416 5.62 -13.71 -30.49
C LEU A 416 4.43 -13.68 -31.47
N SER A 417 3.35 -14.37 -31.14
CA SER A 417 2.06 -14.32 -31.83
C SER A 417 1.42 -12.93 -31.90
N SER A 418 1.72 -12.01 -30.96
CA SER A 418 1.27 -10.61 -31.05
C SER A 418 2.06 -9.79 -32.08
N ARG A 419 3.34 -10.15 -32.33
CA ARG A 419 4.21 -9.48 -33.31
C ARG A 419 3.99 -9.99 -34.72
N TYR A 420 3.72 -11.29 -34.87
CA TYR A 420 3.18 -11.82 -36.10
C TYR A 420 1.72 -11.41 -36.15
N ASN A 421 1.48 -10.32 -36.84
CA ASN A 421 0.18 -9.79 -37.21
C ASN A 421 -0.55 -10.82 -38.12
N LEU A 422 -0.73 -12.06 -37.66
CA LEU A 422 -1.31 -13.23 -38.36
C LEU A 422 -2.77 -12.96 -38.76
N PHE A 423 -3.37 -11.91 -38.17
CA PHE A 423 -4.69 -11.40 -38.47
C PHE A 423 -4.67 -9.94 -38.99
N SER A 424 -3.53 -9.38 -39.40
CA SER A 424 -3.48 -8.01 -39.97
C SER A 424 -4.27 -7.85 -41.26
N GLY A 425 -4.61 -8.95 -41.93
CA GLY A 425 -5.61 -8.95 -43.01
C GLY A 425 -7.01 -8.51 -42.56
N PHE A 426 -7.27 -8.40 -41.26
CA PHE A 426 -8.53 -7.92 -40.67
C PHE A 426 -8.43 -6.51 -40.06
N GLN A 427 -7.23 -5.89 -40.01
CA GLN A 427 -7.03 -4.55 -39.39
C GLN A 427 -7.63 -3.37 -40.17
N GLY A 428 -8.20 -3.59 -41.36
CA GLY A 428 -8.93 -2.57 -42.12
C GLY A 428 -10.45 -2.56 -41.86
N ILE A 429 -10.93 -3.37 -40.93
CA ILE A 429 -12.35 -3.68 -40.82
C ILE A 429 -12.83 -3.27 -39.42
N GLY A 430 -13.31 -2.04 -39.28
CA GLY A 430 -14.02 -1.62 -38.07
C GLY A 430 -15.22 -2.54 -37.76
N PRO A 431 -15.78 -2.50 -36.54
CA PRO A 431 -16.90 -3.36 -36.14
C PRO A 431 -18.12 -3.24 -37.07
N SER A 432 -18.29 -2.10 -37.76
CA SER A 432 -19.31 -1.87 -38.78
C SER A 432 -18.97 -2.46 -40.17
N SER A 433 -17.70 -2.70 -40.46
CA SER A 433 -17.20 -3.27 -41.73
C SER A 433 -17.04 -4.79 -41.66
N ALA A 434 -16.94 -5.39 -40.47
CA ALA A 434 -16.86 -6.85 -40.30
C ALA A 434 -18.16 -7.54 -40.72
N ARG A 435 -19.23 -6.74 -40.82
CA ARG A 435 -20.50 -7.11 -41.47
C ARG A 435 -20.40 -7.36 -42.98
N LYS A 436 -19.32 -6.96 -43.66
CA LYS A 436 -19.27 -6.94 -45.15
C LYS A 436 -18.14 -7.74 -45.81
N THR A 437 -17.08 -8.15 -45.11
CA THR A 437 -15.87 -8.67 -45.79
C THR A 437 -15.60 -10.16 -45.64
N THR A 438 -16.50 -10.94 -45.03
CA THR A 438 -16.45 -12.40 -45.08
C THR A 438 -17.63 -12.91 -45.91
N TYR A 439 -17.36 -13.14 -47.20
CA TYR A 439 -18.24 -13.69 -48.24
C TYR A 439 -19.42 -12.82 -48.72
N ALA A 440 -19.10 -11.86 -49.58
CA ALA A 440 -20.01 -11.49 -50.67
C ALA A 440 -20.01 -12.59 -51.76
N SER A 441 -20.58 -13.76 -51.47
CA SER A 441 -21.06 -14.70 -52.50
C SER A 441 -21.90 -15.82 -51.89
N SER A 442 -23.15 -15.52 -51.54
CA SER A 442 -24.35 -16.31 -51.91
C SER A 442 -25.53 -15.95 -51.02
N SER A 443 -26.61 -15.55 -51.69
CA SER A 443 -28.02 -15.62 -51.30
C SER A 443 -28.38 -16.07 -49.88
N SER A 444 -29.09 -15.17 -49.18
CA SER A 444 -30.28 -15.46 -48.35
C SER A 444 -30.64 -16.94 -48.12
N SER A 445 -29.96 -17.61 -47.19
CA SER A 445 -30.54 -18.71 -46.42
C SER A 445 -29.69 -18.99 -45.18
N GLY A 446 -30.34 -19.18 -44.03
CA GLY A 446 -29.73 -19.23 -42.70
C GLY A 446 -28.83 -20.43 -42.46
N ASN A 447 -27.55 -20.32 -42.82
CA ASN A 447 -26.53 -21.26 -42.39
C ASN A 447 -26.09 -20.95 -40.95
N LYS A 448 -26.54 -21.77 -39.99
CA LYS A 448 -26.16 -21.71 -38.57
C LYS A 448 -24.63 -21.72 -38.38
N ALA A 449 -23.89 -22.38 -39.26
CA ALA A 449 -22.42 -22.41 -39.23
C ALA A 449 -21.79 -21.01 -39.42
N SER A 450 -22.37 -20.17 -40.28
CA SER A 450 -21.87 -18.81 -40.55
C SER A 450 -22.11 -17.87 -39.37
N GLN A 451 -23.24 -18.02 -38.67
CA GLN A 451 -23.54 -17.27 -37.45
C GLN A 451 -22.60 -17.67 -36.30
N VAL A 452 -22.31 -18.97 -36.17
CA VAL A 452 -21.37 -19.50 -35.18
C VAL A 452 -19.95 -18.99 -35.45
N LEU A 453 -19.49 -19.00 -36.70
CA LEU A 453 -18.18 -18.47 -37.09
C LEU A 453 -18.05 -16.96 -36.81
N ASN A 454 -19.07 -16.17 -37.12
CA ASN A 454 -19.08 -14.75 -36.77
C ASN A 454 -19.05 -14.53 -35.25
N THR A 455 -19.77 -15.35 -34.48
CA THR A 455 -19.74 -15.29 -33.02
C THR A 455 -18.35 -15.62 -32.45
N TYR A 456 -17.64 -16.59 -33.04
CA TYR A 456 -16.27 -16.90 -32.66
C TYR A 456 -15.28 -15.80 -33.08
N ALA A 457 -15.47 -15.19 -34.25
CA ALA A 457 -14.68 -14.05 -34.70
C ALA A 457 -14.89 -12.84 -33.78
N ASP A 458 -16.14 -12.53 -33.41
CA ASP A 458 -16.47 -11.46 -32.47
C ASP A 458 -15.89 -11.73 -31.07
N ARG A 459 -15.96 -12.99 -30.59
CA ARG A 459 -15.30 -13.40 -29.33
C ARG A 459 -13.78 -13.33 -29.42
N ALA A 460 -13.19 -13.62 -30.58
CA ALA A 460 -11.75 -13.54 -30.80
C ALA A 460 -11.29 -12.07 -30.89
N VAL A 461 -12.02 -11.20 -31.58
CA VAL A 461 -11.76 -9.76 -31.66
C VAL A 461 -12.00 -9.09 -30.31
N SER A 462 -13.07 -9.45 -29.61
CA SER A 462 -13.32 -8.97 -28.23
C SER A 462 -12.29 -9.51 -27.25
N GLY A 463 -11.86 -10.77 -27.42
CA GLY A 463 -10.77 -11.36 -26.66
C GLY A 463 -9.44 -10.67 -26.93
N GLN A 464 -9.17 -10.31 -28.19
CA GLN A 464 -8.00 -9.55 -28.60
C GLN A 464 -8.04 -8.11 -28.07
N ALA A 465 -9.19 -7.44 -28.13
CA ALA A 465 -9.43 -6.11 -27.55
C ALA A 465 -9.40 -6.11 -26.00
N ARG A 466 -9.61 -7.26 -25.36
CA ARG A 466 -9.36 -7.44 -23.91
C ARG A 466 -7.89 -7.79 -23.62
N MET A 467 -7.19 -8.39 -24.59
CA MET A 467 -5.75 -8.65 -24.54
C MET A 467 -4.90 -7.41 -24.89
N THR A 468 -5.50 -6.29 -25.30
CA THR A 468 -4.78 -5.02 -25.55
C THR A 468 -4.37 -4.28 -24.27
N THR A 469 -4.56 -4.84 -23.08
CA THR A 469 -3.82 -4.36 -21.91
C THR A 469 -2.33 -4.59 -22.20
N GLU A 470 -1.62 -3.50 -22.50
CA GLU A 470 -0.21 -3.55 -22.92
C GLU A 470 0.67 -4.19 -21.84
N TYR A 471 0.20 -4.23 -20.59
CA TYR A 471 0.91 -4.75 -19.43
C TYR A 471 0.05 -5.73 -18.60
N ILE A 472 0.72 -6.68 -17.97
CA ILE A 472 0.18 -7.52 -16.89
C ILE A 472 0.79 -7.02 -15.59
N CYS A 473 -0.05 -6.70 -14.61
CA CYS A 473 0.38 -6.30 -13.28
C CYS A 473 0.49 -7.54 -12.37
N PHE A 474 1.57 -7.61 -11.61
CA PHE A 474 1.75 -8.60 -10.55
C PHE A 474 1.93 -7.84 -9.26
N ASN A 475 1.19 -8.24 -8.22
CA ASN A 475 1.20 -7.60 -6.92
C ASN A 475 1.38 -8.68 -5.84
N ALA A 476 2.19 -8.38 -4.83
CA ALA A 476 2.30 -9.20 -3.63
C ALA A 476 2.32 -8.32 -2.39
N THR A 477 1.66 -8.78 -1.34
CA THR A 477 1.61 -8.08 -0.06
C THR A 477 2.01 -9.05 1.04
N ALA A 478 2.90 -8.61 1.92
CA ALA A 478 3.28 -9.31 3.14
C ALA A 478 3.29 -8.34 4.32
N LYS A 479 3.11 -8.88 5.54
CA LYS A 479 3.23 -8.08 6.76
C LYS A 479 3.84 -8.85 7.92
N PRO A 480 4.49 -8.15 8.88
CA PRO A 480 4.89 -8.73 10.14
C PRO A 480 3.67 -9.02 11.03
N PHE A 481 3.69 -10.18 11.66
CA PHE A 481 2.70 -10.60 12.65
C PHE A 481 3.36 -10.71 14.02
N GLY A 482 2.67 -10.20 15.03
CA GLY A 482 3.07 -10.28 16.42
C GLY A 482 1.87 -10.40 17.34
N SER A 483 2.12 -10.85 18.55
CA SER A 483 1.06 -10.99 19.55
C SER A 483 1.58 -10.83 20.96
N LEU A 484 0.75 -10.27 21.83
CA LEU A 484 0.99 -10.18 23.26
C LEU A 484 0.27 -11.33 23.94
N LYS A 485 1.03 -12.19 24.62
CA LYS A 485 0.46 -13.28 25.42
C LYS A 485 0.24 -12.78 26.84
N ALA A 486 -1.02 -12.68 27.24
CA ALA A 486 -1.39 -12.41 28.61
C ALA A 486 -1.19 -13.66 29.49
N THR A 487 -1.06 -13.44 30.80
CA THR A 487 -0.87 -14.48 31.81
C THR A 487 -2.10 -15.39 31.96
N ASP A 488 -3.29 -14.92 31.60
CA ASP A 488 -4.51 -15.72 31.54
C ASP A 488 -4.61 -16.61 30.28
N GLY A 489 -3.57 -16.61 29.45
CA GLY A 489 -3.49 -17.36 28.20
C GLY A 489 -4.14 -16.65 27.01
N LYS A 490 -4.77 -15.48 27.21
CA LYS A 490 -5.34 -14.71 26.10
C LYS A 490 -4.25 -14.10 25.22
N VAL A 491 -4.57 -13.99 23.94
CA VAL A 491 -3.68 -13.40 22.94
C VAL A 491 -4.25 -12.06 22.52
N HIS A 492 -3.46 -11.01 22.70
CA HIS A 492 -3.81 -9.66 22.29
C HIS A 492 -2.98 -9.23 21.07
N PHE A 493 -3.50 -8.25 20.33
CA PHE A 493 -2.78 -7.60 19.25
C PHE A 493 -1.48 -6.97 19.75
N SER A 494 -0.46 -6.89 18.89
CA SER A 494 0.82 -6.26 19.23
C SER A 494 0.68 -4.80 19.68
N PHE A 495 -0.24 -4.04 19.08
CA PHE A 495 -0.46 -2.63 19.39
C PHE A 495 -1.31 -2.37 20.63
N ALA A 496 -1.86 -3.39 21.29
CA ALA A 496 -2.69 -3.22 22.48
C ALA A 496 -1.94 -2.51 23.63
N ALA A 497 -0.60 -2.66 23.69
CA ALA A 497 0.25 -1.96 24.66
C ALA A 497 0.47 -0.46 24.34
N ARG A 498 0.06 0.02 23.15
CA ARG A 498 0.34 1.35 22.56
C ARG A 498 1.82 1.68 22.32
N ILE A 499 2.72 1.15 23.13
CA ILE A 499 4.17 1.20 22.95
C ILE A 499 4.60 0.07 22.02
N VAL A 500 5.58 0.34 21.15
CA VAL A 500 6.20 -0.71 20.33
C VAL A 500 6.98 -1.66 21.23
N LEU A 501 6.70 -2.96 21.15
CA LEU A 501 7.35 -4.03 21.90
C LEU A 501 7.92 -5.09 20.94
N PRO A 502 8.97 -5.84 21.34
CA PRO A 502 9.60 -6.85 20.49
C PRO A 502 8.81 -8.16 20.46
N VAL A 503 7.62 -8.10 19.87
CA VAL A 503 6.62 -9.19 19.92
C VAL A 503 6.27 -9.75 18.55
N PHE A 504 6.96 -9.32 17.50
CA PHE A 504 6.73 -9.79 16.15
C PHE A 504 7.57 -11.03 15.86
N ASP A 505 6.92 -12.17 15.67
CA ASP A 505 7.58 -13.47 15.50
C ASP A 505 7.58 -13.94 14.04
N LYS A 506 6.54 -13.57 13.27
CA LYS A 506 6.25 -14.13 11.95
C LYS A 506 6.09 -13.07 10.88
N VAL A 507 6.23 -13.54 9.65
CA VAL A 507 5.89 -12.80 8.43
C VAL A 507 5.13 -13.76 7.54
N ALA A 508 4.09 -13.28 6.88
CA ALA A 508 3.39 -14.05 5.88
C ALA A 508 2.92 -13.16 4.74
N LEU A 509 2.84 -13.77 3.55
CA LEU A 509 2.05 -13.22 2.46
C LEU A 509 0.59 -13.20 2.88
N ILE A 510 -0.09 -12.15 2.45
CA ILE A 510 -1.52 -11.98 2.63
C ILE A 510 -2.11 -11.61 1.27
N PRO A 511 -3.37 -12.01 0.99
CA PRO A 511 -4.05 -11.54 -0.20
C PRO A 511 -4.07 -10.01 -0.22
N VAL A 512 -3.70 -9.43 -1.36
CA VAL A 512 -3.64 -7.97 -1.56
C VAL A 512 -4.98 -7.33 -1.22
N ALA A 513 -6.09 -8.02 -1.49
CA ALA A 513 -7.43 -7.55 -1.15
C ALA A 513 -7.67 -7.34 0.37
N LEU A 514 -6.96 -8.06 1.25
CA LEU A 514 -7.19 -7.98 2.70
C LEU A 514 -6.64 -6.70 3.33
N GLU A 515 -5.65 -6.09 2.69
CA GLU A 515 -4.94 -4.94 3.23
C GLU A 515 -5.02 -3.77 2.27
N ARG A 516 -5.37 -2.60 2.80
CA ARG A 516 -5.33 -1.38 2.02
C ARG A 516 -3.88 -0.97 1.83
N THR A 517 -3.42 -1.09 0.60
CA THR A 517 -2.19 -0.46 0.12
C THR A 517 -2.34 1.06 0.26
N TYR A 518 -1.33 1.71 0.83
CA TYR A 518 -1.33 3.17 1.00
C TYR A 518 -0.52 3.83 -0.11
N GLY A 519 -0.92 5.02 -0.53
CA GLY A 519 -0.14 5.85 -1.46
C GLY A 519 -0.19 5.38 -2.91
N ASN A 520 0.78 5.84 -3.71
CA ASN A 520 0.85 5.56 -5.15
C ASN A 520 1.89 4.47 -5.47
N SER A 521 1.62 3.64 -6.47
CA SER A 521 2.58 2.65 -6.94
C SER A 521 3.72 3.29 -7.72
N MET A 522 4.96 2.94 -7.38
CA MET A 522 6.18 3.39 -8.07
C MET A 522 6.31 2.84 -9.50
N ASP A 523 5.65 1.72 -9.80
CA ASP A 523 5.79 1.04 -11.09
C ASP A 523 4.92 1.65 -12.21
N ASP A 524 4.26 2.78 -11.93
CA ASP A 524 3.35 3.48 -12.84
C ASP A 524 3.69 4.95 -12.97
N ARG A 525 4.82 5.21 -13.61
CA ARG A 525 5.24 6.58 -13.86
C ARG A 525 4.18 7.39 -14.63
N ALA A 526 3.45 6.75 -15.55
CA ALA A 526 2.39 7.39 -16.30
C ALA A 526 1.23 7.85 -15.39
N TRP A 527 0.82 7.04 -14.41
CA TRP A 527 -0.19 7.42 -13.43
C TRP A 527 0.27 8.56 -12.52
N ILE A 528 1.51 8.53 -12.09
CA ILE A 528 2.09 9.59 -11.25
C ILE A 528 2.10 10.92 -12.01
N ILE A 529 2.53 10.94 -13.28
CA ILE A 529 2.48 12.13 -14.13
C ILE A 529 1.04 12.54 -14.43
N TYR A 530 0.14 11.58 -14.61
CA TYR A 530 -1.27 11.86 -14.80
C TYR A 530 -1.84 12.64 -13.60
N LEU A 531 -1.58 12.19 -12.38
CA LEU A 531 -2.03 12.89 -11.17
C LEU A 531 -1.31 14.23 -10.96
N THR A 532 0.01 14.26 -11.14
CA THR A 532 0.85 15.40 -10.75
C THR A 532 0.96 16.50 -11.82
N LYS A 533 0.69 16.19 -13.08
CA LYS A 533 0.85 17.12 -14.21
C LYS A 533 -0.39 17.20 -15.09
N TYR A 534 -0.97 16.06 -15.49
CA TYR A 534 -2.12 16.06 -16.42
C TYR A 534 -3.39 16.62 -15.80
N LEU A 535 -3.82 16.13 -14.64
CA LEU A 535 -5.01 16.64 -13.97
C LEU A 535 -4.91 18.13 -13.58
N PRO A 536 -3.77 18.63 -13.03
CA PRO A 536 -3.55 20.06 -12.85
C PRO A 536 -3.69 20.86 -14.14
N ALA A 537 -3.08 20.40 -15.23
CA ALA A 537 -3.19 21.05 -16.54
C ALA A 537 -4.63 21.04 -17.07
N LEU A 538 -5.36 19.93 -16.89
CA LEU A 538 -6.79 19.81 -17.22
C LEU A 538 -7.64 20.86 -16.50
N GLY A 539 -7.30 21.18 -15.24
CA GLY A 539 -7.97 22.25 -14.48
C GLY A 539 -7.86 23.64 -15.11
N THR A 540 -6.86 23.89 -15.96
CA THR A 540 -6.58 25.20 -16.56
C THR A 540 -7.19 25.41 -17.93
N VAL A 541 -7.70 24.35 -18.58
CA VAL A 541 -8.23 24.40 -19.95
C VAL A 541 -9.73 24.10 -19.98
N ASP A 542 -10.39 24.49 -21.07
CA ASP A 542 -11.82 24.25 -21.27
C ASP A 542 -12.12 23.04 -22.15
N ASN A 543 -11.14 22.56 -22.94
CA ASN A 543 -11.26 21.33 -23.74
C ASN A 543 -10.18 20.32 -23.38
N LEU A 544 -10.55 19.03 -23.40
CA LEU A 544 -9.65 17.94 -23.06
C LEU A 544 -8.42 17.85 -23.99
N ASP A 545 -8.58 18.23 -25.25
CA ASP A 545 -7.50 18.19 -26.24
C ASP A 545 -6.47 19.32 -26.04
N ASP A 546 -6.87 20.42 -25.38
CA ASP A 546 -5.99 21.58 -25.15
C ASP A 546 -4.95 21.32 -24.04
N VAL A 547 -5.15 20.28 -23.22
CA VAL A 547 -4.19 19.87 -22.17
C VAL A 547 -2.81 19.60 -22.75
N ARG A 548 -2.73 19.13 -24.00
CA ARG A 548 -1.47 18.87 -24.70
C ARG A 548 -0.57 20.10 -24.77
N ASN A 549 -1.17 21.30 -24.83
CA ASN A 549 -0.43 22.55 -24.95
C ASN A 549 0.09 23.06 -23.59
N MET A 550 -0.38 22.47 -22.49
CA MET A 550 -0.04 22.86 -21.11
C MET A 550 0.99 21.94 -20.46
N MET A 551 1.39 20.88 -21.15
CA MET A 551 2.33 19.87 -20.65
C MET A 551 3.55 19.72 -21.56
N GLU A 552 4.65 19.26 -20.99
CA GLU A 552 5.80 18.84 -21.79
C GLU A 552 5.41 17.68 -22.73
N PRO A 553 5.88 17.67 -23.99
CA PRO A 553 5.46 16.68 -24.99
C PRO A 553 5.71 15.23 -24.57
N GLU A 554 6.82 14.97 -23.87
CA GLU A 554 7.17 13.64 -23.38
C GLU A 554 6.22 13.16 -22.27
N HIS A 555 5.83 14.04 -21.35
CA HIS A 555 4.90 13.75 -20.28
C HIS A 555 3.48 13.51 -20.81
N TYR A 556 3.01 14.35 -21.73
CA TYR A 556 1.72 14.12 -22.38
C TYR A 556 1.69 12.79 -23.12
N LYS A 557 2.74 12.51 -23.91
CA LYS A 557 2.86 11.27 -24.68
C LYS A 557 2.84 10.03 -23.79
N LEU A 558 3.54 10.06 -22.64
CA LEU A 558 3.54 8.94 -21.71
C LEU A 558 2.14 8.65 -21.13
N VAL A 559 1.39 9.70 -20.75
CA VAL A 559 0.01 9.56 -20.25
C VAL A 559 -0.95 9.10 -21.35
N GLU A 560 -0.73 9.58 -22.58
CA GLU A 560 -1.48 9.17 -23.78
C GLU A 560 -1.25 7.69 -24.10
N GLU A 561 0.00 7.24 -24.16
CA GLU A 561 0.38 5.85 -24.44
C GLU A 561 -0.13 4.90 -23.35
N ALA A 562 -0.15 5.33 -22.09
CA ALA A 562 -0.75 4.56 -20.99
C ALA A 562 -2.29 4.45 -21.06
N GLY A 563 -2.95 5.21 -21.95
CA GLY A 563 -4.38 5.10 -22.23
C GLY A 563 -5.32 5.89 -21.31
N TYR A 564 -4.82 6.62 -20.31
CA TYR A 564 -5.69 7.40 -19.40
C TYR A 564 -6.50 8.47 -20.14
N ILE A 565 -5.89 9.16 -21.09
CA ILE A 565 -6.57 10.19 -21.90
C ILE A 565 -7.71 9.55 -22.71
N ALA A 566 -7.46 8.38 -23.31
CA ALA A 566 -8.46 7.65 -24.08
C ALA A 566 -9.63 7.19 -23.20
N LEU A 567 -9.36 6.76 -21.97
CA LEU A 567 -10.40 6.35 -21.01
C LEU A 567 -11.24 7.54 -20.53
N ILE A 568 -10.64 8.73 -20.33
CA ILE A 568 -11.43 9.95 -20.05
C ILE A 568 -12.29 10.33 -21.26
N LYS A 569 -11.75 10.26 -22.49
CA LYS A 569 -12.54 10.47 -23.72
C LYS A 569 -13.66 9.45 -23.89
N LYS A 570 -13.43 8.20 -23.48
CA LYS A 570 -14.46 7.15 -23.46
C LYS A 570 -15.56 7.51 -22.47
N LEU A 571 -15.18 7.99 -21.28
CA LEU A 571 -16.12 8.46 -20.27
C LEU A 571 -16.99 9.62 -20.77
N THR A 572 -16.46 10.52 -21.63
CA THR A 572 -17.25 11.62 -22.22
C THR A 572 -18.19 11.17 -23.35
N ASN A 573 -18.07 9.95 -23.87
CA ASN A 573 -18.89 9.44 -24.96
C ASN A 573 -20.34 9.11 -24.50
N ALA A 574 -21.30 9.91 -24.95
CA ALA A 574 -22.71 9.76 -24.60
C ALA A 574 -23.33 8.42 -25.05
N ALA A 575 -22.93 7.88 -26.21
CA ALA A 575 -23.45 6.60 -26.69
C ALA A 575 -22.98 5.43 -25.81
N TRP A 576 -21.69 5.44 -25.43
CA TRP A 576 -21.13 4.44 -24.52
C TRP A 576 -21.77 4.51 -23.13
N ARG A 577 -21.99 5.72 -22.59
CA ARG A 577 -22.71 5.87 -21.31
C ARG A 577 -24.15 5.34 -21.40
N ALA A 578 -24.85 5.61 -22.51
CA ALA A 578 -26.20 5.09 -22.73
C ALA A 578 -26.25 3.56 -22.76
N GLU A 579 -25.23 2.88 -23.30
CA GLU A 579 -25.11 1.41 -23.21
C GLU A 579 -25.07 0.93 -21.74
N GLY A 580 -24.27 1.58 -20.90
CA GLY A 580 -24.19 1.26 -19.47
C GLY A 580 -25.50 1.51 -18.72
N VAL A 581 -26.16 2.64 -18.98
CA VAL A 581 -27.48 2.96 -18.40
C VAL A 581 -28.55 1.95 -18.85
N ASN A 582 -28.55 1.56 -20.12
CA ASN A 582 -29.46 0.55 -20.63
C ASN A 582 -29.21 -0.82 -19.99
N TRP A 583 -27.95 -1.19 -19.76
CA TRP A 583 -27.61 -2.42 -19.07
C TRP A 583 -28.09 -2.40 -17.62
N LEU A 584 -27.87 -1.30 -16.89
CA LEU A 584 -28.34 -1.11 -15.51
C LEU A 584 -29.88 -1.23 -15.44
N ASN A 585 -30.59 -0.75 -16.45
CA ASN A 585 -32.05 -0.79 -16.54
C ASN A 585 -32.59 -2.03 -17.26
N SER A 586 -31.75 -3.04 -17.55
CA SER A 586 -32.20 -4.32 -18.11
C SER A 586 -32.52 -5.32 -17.01
N GLU A 587 -33.38 -6.30 -17.35
CA GLU A 587 -33.90 -7.29 -16.41
C GLU A 587 -32.77 -8.11 -15.76
N ALA A 588 -32.77 -8.15 -14.42
CA ALA A 588 -31.92 -9.05 -13.66
C ALA A 588 -32.66 -10.37 -13.39
N THR A 589 -31.92 -11.47 -13.31
CA THR A 589 -32.51 -12.80 -13.03
C THR A 589 -32.61 -13.10 -11.53
N GLY A 590 -32.37 -12.10 -10.67
CA GLY A 590 -32.29 -12.29 -9.22
C GLY A 590 -31.10 -13.17 -8.80
N TYR A 591 -31.11 -13.62 -7.55
CA TYR A 591 -30.10 -14.54 -7.03
C TYR A 591 -30.60 -15.43 -5.89
N ASP A 592 -29.99 -16.61 -5.78
CA ASP A 592 -30.25 -17.56 -4.70
C ASP A 592 -29.49 -17.16 -3.42
N GLN A 593 -30.21 -17.16 -2.29
CA GLN A 593 -29.69 -16.95 -0.94
C GLN A 593 -29.43 -18.28 -0.24
N TYR A 594 -28.34 -18.30 0.54
CA TYR A 594 -27.92 -19.46 1.32
C TYR A 594 -27.67 -19.05 2.79
N ASP A 595 -27.97 -19.94 3.73
CA ASP A 595 -27.65 -19.74 5.16
C ASP A 595 -26.14 -19.90 5.45
N SER A 596 -25.74 -19.67 6.70
CA SER A 596 -24.35 -19.82 7.17
C SER A 596 -23.80 -21.25 7.07
N SER A 597 -24.66 -22.23 6.84
CA SER A 597 -24.30 -23.64 6.62
C SER A 597 -24.29 -24.03 5.13
N GLY A 598 -24.57 -23.07 4.23
CA GLY A 598 -24.61 -23.28 2.79
C GLY A 598 -25.91 -23.89 2.26
N ASN A 599 -26.98 -23.94 3.07
CA ASN A 599 -28.28 -24.42 2.62
C ASN A 599 -29.04 -23.31 1.92
N TYR A 600 -29.72 -23.63 0.82
CA TYR A 600 -30.58 -22.70 0.11
C TYR A 600 -31.75 -22.25 0.98
N ILE A 601 -31.93 -20.94 1.15
CA ILE A 601 -32.98 -20.33 1.98
C ILE A 601 -33.98 -19.47 1.20
N GLY A 602 -33.71 -19.16 -0.07
CA GLY A 602 -34.67 -18.42 -0.92
C GLY A 602 -34.04 -17.84 -2.17
N HIS A 603 -34.86 -17.23 -3.02
CA HIS A 603 -34.43 -16.50 -4.21
C HIS A 603 -34.88 -15.05 -4.12
N VAL A 604 -33.93 -14.11 -4.18
CA VAL A 604 -34.20 -12.67 -4.23
C VAL A 604 -34.41 -12.29 -5.68
N ILE A 605 -35.63 -11.87 -6.01
CA ILE A 605 -35.96 -11.35 -7.33
C ILE A 605 -35.53 -9.90 -7.36
N GLN A 606 -34.65 -9.57 -8.30
CA GLN A 606 -34.29 -8.20 -8.63
C GLN A 606 -34.87 -7.87 -9.98
N SER A 607 -35.57 -6.75 -10.07
CA SER A 607 -36.17 -6.29 -11.32
C SER A 607 -35.12 -5.85 -12.33
N LEU A 608 -34.08 -5.16 -11.87
CA LEU A 608 -33.07 -4.53 -12.73
C LEU A 608 -31.65 -4.90 -12.29
N ASN A 609 -30.70 -4.89 -13.23
CA ASN A 609 -29.27 -5.03 -12.90
C ASN A 609 -28.78 -3.93 -11.95
N ARG A 610 -29.40 -2.74 -11.99
CA ARG A 610 -29.15 -1.68 -11.02
C ARG A 610 -29.44 -2.11 -9.59
N ASP A 611 -30.57 -2.80 -9.38
CA ASP A 611 -30.93 -3.34 -8.06
C ASP A 611 -29.88 -4.37 -7.63
N HIS A 612 -29.37 -5.16 -8.58
CA HIS A 612 -28.24 -6.07 -8.34
C HIS A 612 -26.97 -5.36 -7.89
N CYS A 613 -26.60 -4.27 -8.55
CA CYS A 613 -25.42 -3.48 -8.19
C CYS A 613 -25.57 -2.80 -6.81
N LEU A 614 -26.79 -2.42 -6.43
CA LEU A 614 -27.08 -1.76 -5.14
C LEU A 614 -27.22 -2.75 -3.97
N ASP A 615 -27.64 -3.99 -4.23
CA ASP A 615 -27.65 -5.08 -3.25
C ASP A 615 -26.23 -5.57 -2.89
N TRP A 616 -25.21 -5.10 -3.60
CA TRP A 616 -23.82 -5.25 -3.17
C TRP A 616 -23.55 -4.14 -2.15
N PRO A 617 -23.45 -4.45 -0.84
CA PRO A 617 -23.46 -3.42 0.17
C PRO A 617 -22.27 -2.47 -0.04
N SER A 618 -22.60 -1.21 -0.32
CA SER A 618 -21.68 -0.09 -0.22
C SER A 618 -21.35 0.12 1.25
N GLY A 619 -20.42 -0.66 1.79
CA GLY A 619 -19.84 -0.46 3.12
C GLY A 619 -20.82 -0.64 4.29
N GLY A 620 -20.62 -1.72 5.04
CA GLY A 620 -21.00 -1.82 6.45
C GLY A 620 -22.48 -2.08 6.74
N GLY A 621 -22.80 -3.32 7.13
CA GLY A 621 -23.99 -3.61 7.95
C GLY A 621 -24.81 -4.82 7.51
N GLY A 622 -24.50 -5.97 8.13
CA GLY A 622 -25.45 -7.00 8.59
C GLY A 622 -26.56 -7.49 7.65
N GLY A 623 -26.29 -8.59 6.93
CA GLY A 623 -27.30 -9.48 6.35
C GLY A 623 -26.93 -9.91 4.93
N GLY A 624 -26.35 -11.09 4.75
CA GLY A 624 -25.90 -11.60 3.44
C GLY A 624 -27.04 -12.00 2.48
N PRO A 625 -26.74 -12.57 1.30
CA PRO A 625 -25.44 -12.89 0.70
C PRO A 625 -25.22 -12.28 -0.71
N ARG A 626 -24.13 -11.54 -0.91
CA ARG A 626 -23.12 -11.74 -1.98
C ARG A 626 -22.07 -10.62 -1.91
N PRO A 627 -20.85 -10.94 -1.48
CA PRO A 627 -19.76 -9.99 -1.55
C PRO A 627 -19.11 -10.09 -2.94
N GLY A 628 -19.25 -9.02 -3.72
CA GLY A 628 -18.57 -8.83 -4.99
C GLY A 628 -17.04 -8.86 -4.89
N PRO A 629 -16.30 -8.91 -6.02
CA PRO A 629 -14.87 -8.64 -5.99
C PRO A 629 -14.66 -7.30 -5.28
N PRO A 630 -13.88 -7.26 -4.18
CA PRO A 630 -13.52 -6.00 -3.56
C PRO A 630 -12.84 -5.15 -4.63
N ILE A 631 -13.20 -3.86 -4.67
CA ILE A 631 -12.49 -2.83 -5.40
C ILE A 631 -11.01 -3.02 -5.07
N LEU A 632 -10.26 -3.51 -6.06
CA LEU A 632 -8.81 -3.67 -5.98
C LEU A 632 -8.25 -2.25 -5.87
N ASN A 633 -7.84 -1.87 -4.66
CA ASN A 633 -6.96 -0.73 -4.43
C ASN A 633 -5.50 -1.15 -4.60
#